data_AF-A0A6A5XDJ0-F1
#
_entry.id   AF-A0A6A5XDJ0-F1
#
_cell.length_a   1.000
_cell.length_b   1.000
_cell.length_c   1.000
_cell.angle_alpha   90.00
_cell.angle_beta   90.00
_cell.angle_gamma   90.00
#
_symmetry.space_group_name_H-M   'P 1'
#
loop_
_entity.id
_entity.type
_entity.pdbx_description
1 polymer ?
#
loop_
_entity_poly.entity_id
_entity_poly.type
_entity_poly.pdbx_seq_one_letter_code
_entity_poly.pdbx_strand_id
1 'polypeptide(L)'
;MQFSTLFLAALSATGSLAAPLQSRGASNEVRVALSNQAIELGVQNTFVDGKRDVKTPSSSGPFQTVELRLGPKVKNPNLRCQIRDQQNKPITVVRGANVDITFADGGKGPWTLKKTAKVSSIICDPAFKQGSARAAAVPRAESEVEVEEEVEQYLEEADIDDEEEVPTLVARAKDTKVRVLLQNTAAELGATTTFDNVKGRASKRPTASKGPFTSVTLSVGAGAKQDLRCQILDNNRRPIKVKRGANVDTTFADGGKGAWTFLEPKKSQVSEIICDPAFKKAA
;
A
#
# COMPACT_ATOMS: atom_id res chain seq x y z
N MET A 1 3.65 -69.56 -19.14
CA MET A 1 2.65 -68.77 -19.89
C MET A 1 2.96 -67.31 -19.66
N GLN A 2 3.32 -66.61 -20.73
CA GLN A 2 3.60 -65.17 -20.75
C GLN A 2 2.28 -64.41 -20.79
N PHE A 3 2.11 -63.38 -19.95
CA PHE A 3 1.14 -62.32 -20.21
C PHE A 3 1.77 -60.96 -19.87
N SER A 4 2.15 -60.28 -20.95
CA SER A 4 2.42 -58.86 -21.02
C SER A 4 1.10 -58.10 -21.05
N THR A 5 0.90 -57.14 -20.15
CA THR A 5 -0.09 -56.07 -20.35
C THR A 5 0.50 -54.76 -19.85
N LEU A 6 1.05 -54.01 -20.81
CA LEU A 6 1.35 -52.59 -20.71
C LEU A 6 0.02 -51.83 -20.67
N PHE A 7 -0.28 -51.15 -19.57
CA PHE A 7 -1.34 -50.14 -19.54
C PHE A 7 -0.70 -48.74 -19.65
N LEU A 8 -0.82 -48.17 -20.85
CA LEU A 8 -0.65 -46.74 -21.11
C LEU A 8 -1.78 -45.97 -20.41
N ALA A 9 -1.45 -45.18 -19.38
CA ALA A 9 -2.35 -44.16 -18.87
C ALA A 9 -2.06 -42.84 -19.60
N ALA A 10 -3.00 -42.44 -20.48
CA ALA A 10 -2.96 -41.21 -21.25
C ALA A 10 -3.00 -39.97 -20.34
N LEU A 11 -2.13 -39.00 -20.63
CA LEU A 11 -2.15 -37.67 -20.03
C LEU A 11 -3.43 -36.93 -20.42
N SER A 12 -4.38 -36.81 -19.50
CA SER A 12 -5.42 -35.76 -19.60
C SER A 12 -4.86 -34.47 -18.99
N ALA A 13 -3.99 -33.79 -19.74
CA ALA A 13 -3.58 -32.42 -19.45
C ALA A 13 -4.73 -31.48 -19.80
N THR A 14 -5.75 -31.40 -18.95
CA THR A 14 -6.75 -30.31 -19.00
C THR A 14 -6.06 -29.02 -18.55
N GLY A 15 -5.37 -28.38 -19.50
CA GLY A 15 -4.91 -27.01 -19.36
C GLY A 15 -6.11 -26.09 -19.37
N SER A 16 -6.73 -25.89 -18.20
CA SER A 16 -7.65 -24.78 -17.98
C SER A 16 -6.84 -23.50 -18.06
N LEU A 17 -6.67 -22.99 -19.28
CA LEU A 17 -6.33 -21.59 -19.51
C LEU A 17 -7.51 -20.79 -18.95
N ALA A 18 -7.42 -20.42 -17.68
CA ALA A 18 -8.19 -19.31 -17.17
C ALA A 18 -7.74 -18.10 -17.98
N ALA A 19 -8.46 -17.84 -19.08
CA ALA A 19 -8.31 -16.62 -19.85
C ALA A 19 -8.35 -15.48 -18.83
N PRO A 20 -7.32 -14.61 -18.76
CA PRO A 20 -7.38 -13.46 -17.88
C PRO A 20 -8.69 -12.75 -18.23
N LEU A 21 -9.59 -12.59 -17.24
CA LEU A 21 -10.78 -11.79 -17.42
C LEU A 21 -10.31 -10.45 -17.96
N GLN A 22 -10.50 -10.25 -19.27
CA GLN A 22 -10.14 -9.03 -19.95
C GLN A 22 -10.98 -7.95 -19.30
N SER A 23 -10.28 -7.11 -18.52
CA SER A 23 -10.54 -5.70 -18.30
C SER A 23 -12.00 -5.32 -18.51
N ARG A 24 -12.76 -5.30 -17.40
CA ARG A 24 -14.12 -4.79 -17.31
C ARG A 24 -14.14 -3.40 -17.97
N GLY A 25 -14.62 -3.38 -19.21
CA GLY A 25 -14.94 -2.23 -20.05
C GLY A 25 -13.97 -1.06 -19.94
N ALA A 26 -13.07 -0.93 -20.91
CA ALA A 26 -12.26 0.25 -21.17
C ALA A 26 -13.00 1.54 -20.75
N SER A 27 -12.70 2.00 -19.53
CA SER A 27 -13.40 3.09 -18.86
C SER A 27 -12.60 4.37 -19.08
N ASN A 28 -13.28 5.50 -19.19
CA ASN A 28 -12.65 6.83 -19.22
C ASN A 28 -12.26 7.25 -17.79
N GLU A 29 -11.82 6.29 -16.98
CA GLU A 29 -11.67 6.48 -15.55
C GLU A 29 -10.32 7.10 -15.23
N VAL A 30 -10.34 8.20 -14.50
CA VAL A 30 -9.15 8.84 -13.94
C VAL A 30 -9.17 8.57 -12.44
N ARG A 31 -8.22 7.79 -11.93
CA ARG A 31 -8.18 7.41 -10.51
C ARG A 31 -6.91 7.92 -9.84
N VAL A 32 -7.07 8.61 -8.72
CA VAL A 32 -5.96 8.98 -7.82
C VAL A 32 -6.06 8.18 -6.54
N ALA A 33 -5.01 7.43 -6.21
CA ALA A 33 -4.87 6.71 -4.96
C ALA A 33 -3.80 7.38 -4.09
N LEU A 34 -4.14 7.69 -2.84
CA LEU A 34 -3.18 8.14 -1.82
C LEU A 34 -2.96 7.00 -0.83
N SER A 35 -1.72 6.77 -0.41
CA SER A 35 -1.44 5.73 0.58
C SER A 35 -0.30 6.06 1.53
N ASN A 36 -0.34 5.45 2.71
CA ASN A 36 0.74 5.42 3.69
C ASN A 36 0.78 4.03 4.30
N GLN A 37 1.71 3.21 3.81
CA GLN A 37 1.84 1.81 4.22
C GLN A 37 2.24 1.66 5.70
N ALA A 38 2.99 2.63 6.26
CA ALA A 38 3.42 2.59 7.65
C ALA A 38 2.22 2.55 8.64
N ILE A 39 1.11 3.20 8.27
CA ILE A 39 -0.11 3.30 9.08
C ILE A 39 -1.34 2.69 8.40
N GLU A 40 -1.17 1.89 7.35
CA GLU A 40 -2.27 1.25 6.59
C GLU A 40 -3.34 2.20 6.06
N LEU A 41 -2.99 3.46 5.88
CA LEU A 41 -3.94 4.44 5.40
C LEU A 41 -3.94 4.43 3.88
N GLY A 42 -5.12 4.30 3.27
CA GLY A 42 -5.31 4.36 1.83
C GLY A 42 -6.66 4.99 1.48
N VAL A 43 -6.67 5.88 0.50
CA VAL A 43 -7.91 6.47 -0.05
C VAL A 43 -7.81 6.55 -1.57
N GLN A 44 -8.94 6.45 -2.24
CA GLN A 44 -9.04 6.57 -3.69
C GLN A 44 -10.11 7.56 -4.07
N ASN A 45 -9.87 8.30 -5.16
CA ASN A 45 -10.81 9.25 -5.73
C ASN A 45 -10.86 9.06 -7.23
N THR A 46 -12.06 9.15 -7.80
CA THR A 46 -12.31 9.12 -9.24
C THR A 46 -12.62 10.52 -9.76
N PHE A 47 -12.05 10.88 -10.91
CA PHE A 47 -12.19 12.19 -11.54
C PHE A 47 -12.84 12.05 -12.91
N VAL A 48 -13.44 13.15 -13.37
CA VAL A 48 -14.00 13.23 -14.71
C VAL A 48 -12.89 13.56 -15.72
N ASP A 49 -12.77 12.75 -16.78
CA ASP A 49 -11.84 13.01 -17.88
C ASP A 49 -12.19 14.29 -18.65
N GLY A 50 -11.15 14.95 -19.19
CA GLY A 50 -11.27 16.08 -20.12
C GLY A 50 -11.59 17.44 -19.52
N LYS A 51 -11.75 17.56 -18.20
CA LYS A 51 -11.99 18.85 -17.53
C LYS A 51 -11.24 18.96 -16.21
N ARG A 52 -11.10 20.19 -15.72
CA ARG A 52 -10.61 20.46 -14.36
C ARG A 52 -11.62 19.89 -13.36
N ASP A 53 -11.15 19.05 -12.45
CA ASP A 53 -11.95 18.46 -11.39
C ASP A 53 -11.18 18.48 -10.05
N VAL A 54 -11.90 18.72 -8.96
CA VAL A 54 -11.34 18.88 -7.62
C VAL A 54 -12.09 17.94 -6.68
N LYS A 55 -11.35 17.11 -5.95
CA LYS A 55 -11.91 16.17 -4.96
C LYS A 55 -11.21 16.32 -3.63
N THR A 56 -11.99 16.17 -2.56
CA THR A 56 -11.49 16.04 -1.19
C THR A 56 -11.39 14.55 -0.87
N PRO A 57 -10.23 14.04 -0.44
CA PRO A 57 -10.12 12.65 -0.03
C PRO A 57 -10.98 12.36 1.20
N SER A 58 -11.49 11.13 1.31
CA SER A 58 -12.33 10.70 2.45
C SER A 58 -11.59 10.68 3.81
N SER A 59 -10.26 10.70 3.78
CA SER A 59 -9.39 10.91 4.95
C SER A 59 -8.30 11.91 4.56
N SER A 60 -7.91 12.78 5.50
CA SER A 60 -6.92 13.82 5.26
C SER A 60 -5.47 13.34 5.35
N GLY A 61 -5.20 12.08 5.74
CA GLY A 61 -3.83 11.58 5.88
C GLY A 61 -3.39 11.40 7.34
N PRO A 62 -2.09 11.21 7.59
CA PRO A 62 -0.96 11.58 6.72
C PRO A 62 -0.64 10.54 5.63
N PHE A 63 -0.36 11.00 4.40
CA PHE A 63 -0.04 10.17 3.23
C PHE A 63 1.46 10.22 2.89
N GLN A 64 1.98 9.13 2.31
CA GLN A 64 3.39 9.01 1.90
C GLN A 64 3.56 8.83 0.38
N THR A 65 2.57 8.26 -0.30
CA THR A 65 2.61 8.04 -1.74
C THR A 65 1.30 8.47 -2.42
N VAL A 66 1.39 8.77 -3.71
CA VAL A 66 0.27 9.08 -4.58
C VAL A 66 0.43 8.40 -5.94
N GLU A 67 -0.62 7.76 -6.44
CA GLU A 67 -0.63 7.10 -7.75
C GLU A 67 -1.79 7.65 -8.58
N LEU A 68 -1.49 8.08 -9.81
CA LEU A 68 -2.49 8.37 -10.83
C LEU A 68 -2.58 7.16 -11.76
N ARG A 69 -3.79 6.65 -12.01
CA ARG A 69 -4.05 5.62 -13.02
C ARG A 69 -5.05 6.17 -14.04
N LEU A 70 -4.68 6.08 -15.31
CA LEU A 70 -5.54 6.47 -16.42
C LEU A 70 -6.11 5.21 -17.10
N GLY A 71 -7.44 5.18 -17.23
CA GLY A 71 -8.11 4.16 -18.02
C GLY A 71 -7.75 4.26 -19.51
N PRO A 72 -7.86 3.16 -20.27
CA PRO A 72 -7.39 3.09 -21.67
C PRO A 72 -8.16 4.00 -22.64
N LYS A 73 -9.28 4.60 -22.22
CA LYS A 73 -10.07 5.55 -23.03
C LYS A 73 -10.01 6.99 -22.52
N VAL A 74 -9.14 7.29 -21.56
CA VAL A 74 -8.89 8.67 -21.14
C VAL A 74 -8.33 9.46 -22.33
N LYS A 75 -9.01 10.55 -22.71
CA LYS A 75 -8.67 11.33 -23.91
C LYS A 75 -7.29 11.99 -23.81
N ASN A 76 -6.90 12.37 -22.61
CA ASN A 76 -5.61 13.01 -22.35
C ASN A 76 -4.67 12.05 -21.60
N PRO A 77 -3.81 11.27 -22.29
CA PRO A 77 -2.85 10.37 -21.63
C PRO A 77 -1.78 11.13 -20.83
N ASN A 78 -1.65 12.44 -21.08
CA ASN A 78 -0.74 13.33 -20.38
C ASN A 78 -1.43 14.12 -19.25
N LEU A 79 -2.63 13.70 -18.82
CA LEU A 79 -3.32 14.32 -17.69
C LEU A 79 -2.42 14.31 -16.45
N ARG A 80 -2.36 15.46 -15.78
CA ARG A 80 -1.63 15.62 -14.53
C ARG A 80 -2.57 16.02 -13.42
N CYS A 81 -2.21 15.61 -12.21
CA CYS A 81 -2.90 16.02 -11.00
C CYS A 81 -1.93 16.68 -10.01
N GLN A 82 -2.45 17.48 -9.11
CA GLN A 82 -1.76 18.14 -8.02
C GLN A 82 -2.49 17.84 -6.72
N ILE A 83 -1.75 17.53 -5.66
CA ILE A 83 -2.28 17.43 -4.30
C ILE A 83 -1.87 18.64 -3.48
N ARG A 84 -2.78 19.10 -2.61
CA ARG A 84 -2.56 20.28 -1.75
C ARG A 84 -2.68 19.94 -0.28
N ASP A 85 -1.93 20.63 0.55
CA ASP A 85 -1.97 20.53 2.02
C ASP A 85 -3.14 21.32 2.62
N GLN A 86 -3.24 21.33 3.95
CA GLN A 86 -4.31 22.03 4.68
C GLN A 86 -4.26 23.55 4.52
N GLN A 87 -3.14 24.11 4.06
CA GLN A 87 -2.93 25.52 3.77
C GLN A 87 -3.09 25.83 2.27
N ASN A 88 -3.66 24.90 1.50
CA ASN A 88 -3.81 24.98 0.04
C ASN A 88 -2.49 25.13 -0.74
N LYS A 89 -1.35 24.77 -0.15
CA LYS A 89 -0.05 24.77 -0.84
C LYS A 89 0.15 23.43 -1.57
N PRO A 90 0.71 23.44 -2.79
CA PRO A 90 1.05 22.21 -3.51
C PRO A 90 2.07 21.35 -2.75
N ILE A 91 1.85 20.04 -2.68
CA ILE A 91 2.79 19.10 -2.07
C ILE A 91 3.76 18.58 -3.13
N THR A 92 5.06 18.65 -2.85
CA THR A 92 6.11 18.10 -3.73
C THR A 92 6.12 16.58 -3.70
N VAL A 93 6.20 15.98 -4.88
CA VAL A 93 6.27 14.54 -5.11
C VAL A 93 7.53 14.18 -5.90
N VAL A 94 8.01 12.95 -5.69
CA VAL A 94 9.28 12.44 -6.21
C VAL A 94 9.06 11.06 -6.84
N ARG A 95 9.65 10.84 -8.03
CA ARG A 95 9.69 9.53 -8.68
C ARG A 95 10.98 9.36 -9.48
N GLY A 96 11.90 8.57 -8.93
CA GLY A 96 13.28 8.51 -9.42
C GLY A 96 13.96 9.88 -9.27
N ALA A 97 14.62 10.36 -10.32
CA ALA A 97 15.23 11.69 -10.36
C ALA A 97 14.22 12.85 -10.55
N ASN A 98 12.93 12.56 -10.78
CA ASN A 98 11.94 13.60 -11.05
C ASN A 98 11.37 14.14 -9.73
N VAL A 99 11.40 15.47 -9.57
CA VAL A 99 10.78 16.21 -8.46
C VAL A 99 9.82 17.25 -9.03
N ASP A 100 8.55 17.19 -8.64
CA ASP A 100 7.46 18.00 -9.23
C ASP A 100 6.40 18.33 -8.17
N ILE A 101 5.52 19.28 -8.45
CA ILE A 101 4.30 19.59 -7.66
C ILE A 101 3.02 19.09 -8.35
N THR A 102 3.18 18.47 -9.51
CA THR A 102 2.16 17.78 -10.30
C THR A 102 2.67 16.38 -10.63
N PHE A 103 1.78 15.40 -10.77
CA PHE A 103 2.15 14.04 -11.12
C PHE A 103 1.27 13.51 -12.25
N ALA A 104 1.87 12.66 -13.07
CA ALA A 104 1.21 11.91 -14.13
C ALA A 104 1.34 10.41 -13.87
N ASP A 105 0.45 9.60 -14.47
CA ASP A 105 0.51 8.13 -14.40
C ASP A 105 1.85 7.65 -14.96
N GLY A 106 2.08 7.84 -16.27
CA GLY A 106 3.33 7.46 -16.93
C GLY A 106 3.69 5.98 -16.82
N GLY A 107 2.80 5.11 -16.31
CA GLY A 107 3.00 3.66 -16.23
C GLY A 107 4.16 3.22 -15.32
N LYS A 108 4.70 4.11 -14.49
CA LYS A 108 5.89 3.86 -13.64
C LYS A 108 5.55 3.67 -12.16
N GLY A 109 4.28 3.41 -11.86
CA GLY A 109 3.79 3.24 -10.49
C GLY A 109 3.71 4.55 -9.68
N PRO A 110 3.60 4.44 -8.34
CA PRO A 110 3.31 5.57 -7.46
C PRO A 110 4.47 6.57 -7.38
N TRP A 111 4.11 7.80 -7.08
CA TRP A 111 5.00 8.87 -6.65
C TRP A 111 5.12 8.88 -5.12
N THR A 112 6.28 9.23 -4.61
CA THR A 112 6.53 9.43 -3.17
C THR A 112 6.41 10.90 -2.82
N LEU A 113 5.66 11.25 -1.78
CA LEU A 113 5.63 12.63 -1.28
C LEU A 113 7.00 12.93 -0.63
N LYS A 114 7.59 14.10 -0.93
CA LYS A 114 8.90 14.50 -0.39
C LYS A 114 8.93 14.48 1.15
N LYS A 115 7.77 14.76 1.77
CA LYS A 115 7.52 14.58 3.21
C LYS A 115 6.12 14.00 3.37
N THR A 116 5.95 13.12 4.35
CA THR A 116 4.61 12.63 4.72
C THR A 116 3.71 13.82 5.08
N ALA A 117 2.54 13.94 4.47
CA ALA A 117 1.71 15.14 4.59
C ALA A 117 0.21 14.81 4.65
N LYS A 118 -0.55 15.71 5.27
CA LYS A 118 -2.01 15.71 5.16
C LYS A 118 -2.42 16.34 3.83
N VAL A 119 -3.39 15.73 3.16
CA VAL A 119 -3.93 16.20 1.86
C VAL A 119 -5.34 16.74 2.09
N SER A 120 -5.57 18.00 1.72
CA SER A 120 -6.88 18.65 1.78
C SER A 120 -7.67 18.50 0.49
N SER A 121 -6.98 18.53 -0.66
CA SER A 121 -7.61 18.49 -1.97
C SER A 121 -6.68 17.89 -3.03
N ILE A 122 -7.30 17.29 -4.03
CA ILE A 122 -6.68 16.71 -5.21
C ILE A 122 -7.31 17.40 -6.42
N ILE A 123 -6.48 17.96 -7.28
CA ILE A 123 -6.90 18.70 -8.47
C ILE A 123 -6.33 17.98 -9.68
N CYS A 124 -7.18 17.53 -10.60
CA CYS A 124 -6.75 17.02 -11.90
C CYS A 124 -7.18 18.03 -12.96
N ASP A 125 -6.23 18.53 -13.74
CA ASP A 125 -6.46 19.62 -14.69
C ASP A 125 -5.68 19.38 -15.98
N PRO A 126 -6.33 19.30 -17.15
CA PRO A 126 -5.65 19.19 -18.45
C PRO A 126 -4.67 20.34 -18.75
N ALA A 127 -4.84 21.50 -18.10
CA ALA A 127 -3.94 22.64 -18.24
C ALA A 127 -2.62 22.45 -17.48
N PHE A 128 -2.57 21.56 -16.49
CA PHE A 128 -1.32 21.28 -15.77
C PHE A 128 -0.26 20.72 -16.71
N LYS A 129 0.86 21.42 -16.79
CA LYS A 129 2.09 20.96 -17.44
C LYS A 129 3.02 20.37 -16.41
N GLN A 130 4.04 19.65 -16.87
CA GLN A 130 5.12 19.20 -16.00
C GLN A 130 5.72 20.44 -15.33
N GLY A 131 5.42 20.61 -14.05
CA GLY A 131 6.00 21.66 -13.26
C GLY A 131 7.41 21.20 -12.94
N SER A 132 8.43 21.85 -13.49
CA SER A 132 9.64 21.95 -12.68
C SER A 132 9.12 22.46 -11.33
N ALA A 133 9.29 21.68 -10.25
CA ALA A 133 9.24 22.23 -8.92
C ALA A 133 10.39 23.22 -8.91
N ARG A 134 10.13 24.41 -9.49
CA ARG A 134 11.08 25.50 -9.66
C ARG A 134 11.52 25.68 -8.24
N ALA A 135 12.74 25.22 -7.94
CA ALA A 135 13.26 25.12 -6.59
C ALA A 135 12.84 26.40 -5.94
N ALA A 136 11.84 26.32 -5.04
CA ALA A 136 11.09 27.50 -4.60
C ALA A 136 12.16 28.51 -4.30
N ALA A 137 12.23 29.56 -5.13
CA ALA A 137 13.40 30.43 -5.19
C ALA A 137 13.69 30.71 -3.73
N VAL A 138 14.83 30.21 -3.24
CA VAL A 138 15.25 30.48 -1.87
C VAL A 138 15.03 31.98 -1.78
N PRO A 139 14.12 32.48 -0.92
CA PRO A 139 13.93 33.91 -0.81
C PRO A 139 15.34 34.42 -0.57
N ARG A 140 15.89 35.07 -1.60
CA ARG A 140 17.20 35.69 -1.54
C ARG A 140 16.96 36.71 -0.45
N ALA A 141 17.46 36.38 0.74
CA ALA A 141 17.40 37.24 1.89
C ALA A 141 18.27 38.44 1.56
N GLU A 142 17.70 39.36 0.77
CA GLU A 142 18.11 40.75 0.74
C GLU A 142 17.38 41.42 1.91
N SER A 143 17.85 41.06 3.10
CA SER A 143 17.91 41.98 4.23
C SER A 143 19.23 41.64 4.90
N GLU A 144 20.29 42.26 4.40
CA GLU A 144 21.40 42.69 5.23
C GLU A 144 20.79 43.44 6.41
N VAL A 145 20.58 42.72 7.52
CA VAL A 145 20.60 43.33 8.83
C VAL A 145 21.97 42.95 9.36
N GLU A 146 22.89 43.90 9.25
CA GLU A 146 24.08 43.96 10.08
C GLU A 146 23.62 43.80 11.53
N VAL A 147 23.83 42.62 12.09
CA VAL A 147 24.04 42.45 13.52
C VAL A 147 25.52 42.15 13.62
N GLU A 148 26.31 43.23 13.55
CA GLU A 148 27.65 43.23 14.08
C GLU A 148 27.60 43.05 15.59
N GLU A 149 28.58 42.30 16.07
CA GLU A 149 29.09 42.21 17.45
C GLU A 149 28.33 41.43 18.53
N GLU A 150 29.18 40.76 19.33
CA GLU A 150 28.93 40.02 20.57
C GLU A 150 28.26 38.66 20.50
N VAL A 151 28.95 37.64 19.97
CA VAL A 151 29.15 36.38 20.71
C VAL A 151 30.53 35.78 20.36
N GLU A 152 31.58 36.51 20.70
CA GLU A 152 32.96 36.00 20.71
C GLU A 152 33.41 35.86 22.17
N GLN A 153 32.78 34.95 22.91
CA GLN A 153 33.30 34.43 24.17
C GLN A 153 32.61 33.10 24.46
N TYR A 154 33.36 32.12 24.97
CA TYR A 154 32.98 30.71 25.22
C TYR A 154 33.28 29.70 24.10
N LEU A 155 34.49 29.76 23.56
CA LEU A 155 35.21 28.56 23.10
C LEU A 155 36.64 28.60 23.67
N GLU A 156 36.75 28.42 24.99
CA GLU A 156 38.03 28.00 25.61
C GLU A 156 38.03 26.47 25.67
N GLU A 157 38.82 25.90 24.76
CA GLU A 157 39.75 24.78 24.99
C GLU A 157 39.30 23.70 25.98
N ALA A 158 38.57 22.71 25.47
CA ALA A 158 38.61 21.37 26.02
C ALA A 158 39.31 20.46 24.99
N ASP A 159 40.60 20.22 25.22
CA ASP A 159 41.34 19.11 24.64
C ASP A 159 40.67 17.81 25.10
N ILE A 160 39.84 17.24 24.22
CA ILE A 160 39.21 15.92 24.41
C ILE A 160 39.95 14.97 23.47
N ASP A 161 41.09 14.48 23.95
CA ASP A 161 41.77 13.29 23.45
C ASP A 161 41.06 12.05 24.01
N ASP A 162 39.89 11.71 23.47
CA ASP A 162 39.29 10.40 23.72
C ASP A 162 38.51 9.95 22.48
N GLU A 163 39.10 9.00 21.74
CA GLU A 163 38.44 8.15 20.74
C GLU A 163 37.42 7.23 21.43
N GLU A 164 36.36 7.79 22.02
CA GLU A 164 35.24 7.00 22.51
C GLU A 164 34.43 6.50 21.30
N GLU A 165 34.55 5.19 21.02
CA GLU A 165 33.71 4.48 20.07
C GLU A 165 32.22 4.73 20.40
N VAL A 166 31.60 5.64 19.67
CA VAL A 166 30.17 5.97 19.83
C VAL A 166 29.37 4.68 19.57
N PRO A 167 28.71 4.08 20.60
CA PRO A 167 28.03 2.81 20.42
C PRO A 167 26.79 3.04 19.56
N THR A 168 26.92 2.77 18.26
CA THR A 168 25.85 2.95 17.29
C THR A 168 24.91 1.75 17.33
N LEU A 169 24.23 1.54 18.46
CA LEU A 169 23.23 0.48 18.63
C LEU A 169 21.96 1.04 19.25
N VAL A 170 21.30 1.95 18.54
CA VAL A 170 19.86 2.13 18.72
C VAL A 170 19.19 0.85 18.22
N ALA A 171 19.01 -0.11 19.12
CA ALA A 171 18.25 -1.32 18.86
C ALA A 171 16.84 -0.92 18.42
N ARG A 172 16.62 -0.83 17.11
CA ARG A 172 15.31 -0.50 16.55
C ARG A 172 14.34 -1.55 17.08
N ALA A 173 13.34 -1.11 17.83
CA ALA A 173 12.27 -1.99 18.30
C ALA A 173 11.74 -2.78 17.10
N LYS A 174 11.86 -4.11 17.16
CA LYS A 174 11.44 -4.98 16.05
C LYS A 174 9.93 -4.80 15.85
N ASP A 175 9.49 -4.61 14.61
CA ASP A 175 8.06 -4.51 14.30
C ASP A 175 7.37 -5.85 14.58
N THR A 176 6.59 -5.91 15.65
CA THR A 176 5.85 -7.11 16.08
C THR A 176 4.41 -7.13 15.56
N LYS A 177 4.05 -6.21 14.66
CA LYS A 177 2.69 -6.11 14.14
C LYS A 177 2.42 -7.18 13.09
N VAL A 178 1.19 -7.66 13.10
CA VAL A 178 0.65 -8.60 12.11
C VAL A 178 -0.50 -7.91 11.41
N ARG A 179 -0.46 -7.85 10.09
CA ARG A 179 -1.36 -7.04 9.29
C ARG A 179 -2.13 -7.93 8.32
N VAL A 180 -3.45 -7.88 8.36
CA VAL A 180 -4.33 -8.64 7.46
C VAL A 180 -5.07 -7.66 6.56
N LEU A 181 -4.81 -7.75 5.26
CA LEU A 181 -5.43 -6.90 4.23
C LEU A 181 -6.41 -7.73 3.40
N LEU A 182 -7.69 -7.38 3.46
CA LEU A 182 -8.77 -7.92 2.64
C LEU A 182 -9.03 -6.99 1.46
N GLN A 183 -9.16 -7.52 0.25
CA GLN A 183 -9.37 -6.71 -0.95
C GLN A 183 -10.39 -7.31 -1.91
N ASN A 184 -11.16 -6.45 -2.56
CA ASN A 184 -11.93 -6.72 -3.76
C ASN A 184 -11.68 -5.59 -4.75
N THR A 185 -10.69 -5.76 -5.63
CA THR A 185 -10.32 -4.73 -6.60
C THR A 185 -11.47 -4.39 -7.55
N ALA A 186 -12.28 -5.38 -7.92
CA ALA A 186 -13.40 -5.18 -8.85
C ALA A 186 -14.57 -4.39 -8.25
N ALA A 187 -14.71 -4.39 -6.92
CA ALA A 187 -15.72 -3.64 -6.18
C ALA A 187 -15.12 -2.47 -5.37
N GLU A 188 -13.82 -2.23 -5.51
CA GLU A 188 -13.07 -1.20 -4.77
C GLU A 188 -13.19 -1.31 -3.24
N LEU A 189 -13.43 -2.52 -2.73
CA LEU A 189 -13.51 -2.76 -1.29
C LEU A 189 -12.13 -3.13 -0.75
N GLY A 190 -11.78 -2.52 0.37
CA GLY A 190 -10.58 -2.84 1.13
C GLY A 190 -10.88 -2.79 2.63
N ALA A 191 -10.30 -3.70 3.39
CA ALA A 191 -10.31 -3.61 4.84
C ALA A 191 -8.98 -4.12 5.39
N THR A 192 -8.39 -3.37 6.32
CA THR A 192 -7.14 -3.76 6.96
C THR A 192 -7.35 -3.94 8.46
N THR A 193 -6.75 -4.99 8.99
CA THR A 193 -6.81 -5.33 10.41
C THR A 193 -5.40 -5.57 10.92
N THR A 194 -4.95 -4.72 11.85
CA THR A 194 -3.67 -4.87 12.53
C THR A 194 -3.85 -5.59 13.87
N PHE A 195 -2.97 -6.54 14.17
CA PHE A 195 -2.80 -7.18 15.48
C PHE A 195 -1.43 -6.80 16.05
N ASP A 196 -1.40 -6.40 17.31
CA ASP A 196 -0.17 -6.03 18.00
C ASP A 196 0.29 -7.20 18.88
N ASN A 197 1.58 -7.57 18.79
CA ASN A 197 2.21 -8.54 19.68
C ASN A 197 1.45 -9.88 19.83
N VAL A 198 1.13 -10.54 18.71
CA VAL A 198 0.42 -11.84 18.72
C VAL A 198 1.29 -12.95 19.33
N LYS A 199 1.14 -13.18 20.64
CA LYS A 199 1.82 -14.27 21.37
C LYS A 199 0.98 -15.55 21.48
N GLY A 200 -0.33 -15.45 21.30
CA GLY A 200 -1.29 -16.56 21.36
C GLY A 200 -2.45 -16.32 20.40
N ARG A 201 -3.59 -16.97 20.65
CA ARG A 201 -4.81 -16.75 19.86
C ARG A 201 -5.30 -15.31 20.02
N ALA A 202 -5.40 -14.59 18.91
CA ALA A 202 -5.97 -13.26 18.85
C ALA A 202 -7.08 -13.21 17.79
N SER A 203 -8.16 -12.48 18.05
CA SER A 203 -9.22 -12.26 17.07
C SER A 203 -9.63 -10.79 16.98
N LYS A 204 -9.98 -10.35 15.77
CA LYS A 204 -10.47 -8.99 15.48
C LYS A 204 -11.49 -9.03 14.36
N ARG A 205 -12.40 -8.05 14.37
CA ARG A 205 -13.33 -7.79 13.25
C ARG A 205 -12.69 -6.81 12.24
N PRO A 206 -12.95 -6.95 10.93
CA PRO A 206 -12.53 -5.94 9.96
C PRO A 206 -13.14 -4.58 10.26
N THR A 207 -12.37 -3.51 10.06
CA THR A 207 -12.73 -2.13 10.46
C THR A 207 -13.67 -1.40 9.50
N ALA A 208 -13.68 -1.74 8.21
CA ALA A 208 -14.34 -0.93 7.18
C ALA A 208 -15.55 -1.59 6.50
N SER A 209 -15.41 -2.85 6.05
CA SER A 209 -16.45 -3.56 5.31
C SER A 209 -16.40 -5.05 5.64
N LYS A 210 -17.56 -5.69 5.57
CA LYS A 210 -17.66 -7.16 5.67
C LYS A 210 -17.42 -7.85 4.33
N GLY A 211 -17.24 -7.14 3.21
CA GLY A 211 -17.02 -7.73 1.89
C GLY A 211 -18.26 -7.64 0.97
N PRO A 212 -18.33 -8.44 -0.11
CA PRO A 212 -17.49 -9.59 -0.42
C PRO A 212 -16.05 -9.22 -0.79
N PHE A 213 -15.08 -9.99 -0.30
CA PHE A 213 -13.66 -9.87 -0.66
C PHE A 213 -13.22 -10.95 -1.66
N THR A 214 -12.23 -10.65 -2.51
CA THR A 214 -11.65 -11.59 -3.49
C THR A 214 -10.29 -12.11 -3.09
N SER A 215 -9.55 -11.38 -2.26
CA SER A 215 -8.23 -11.80 -1.77
C SER A 215 -7.97 -11.36 -0.33
N VAL A 216 -7.00 -12.04 0.29
CA VAL A 216 -6.42 -11.69 1.58
C VAL A 216 -4.89 -11.77 1.54
N THR A 217 -4.22 -10.79 2.12
CA THR A 217 -2.78 -10.78 2.33
C THR A 217 -2.49 -10.73 3.83
N LEU A 218 -1.55 -11.56 4.30
CA LEU A 218 -0.96 -11.47 5.63
C LEU A 218 0.42 -10.85 5.48
N SER A 219 0.75 -9.87 6.31
CA SER A 219 2.11 -9.34 6.46
C SER A 219 2.52 -9.46 7.92
N VAL A 220 3.66 -10.11 8.16
CA VAL A 220 4.19 -10.35 9.51
C VAL A 220 5.44 -9.50 9.71
N GLY A 221 5.40 -8.56 10.65
CA GLY A 221 6.56 -7.73 10.97
C GLY A 221 7.75 -8.57 11.43
N ALA A 222 8.98 -8.06 11.23
CA ALA A 222 10.23 -8.80 11.48
C ALA A 222 10.41 -9.26 12.95
N GLY A 223 9.71 -8.64 13.90
CA GLY A 223 9.67 -9.04 15.31
C GLY A 223 8.59 -10.05 15.67
N ALA A 224 7.65 -10.35 14.76
CA ALA A 224 6.58 -11.30 14.98
C ALA A 224 6.94 -12.71 14.51
N LYS A 225 6.17 -13.70 14.98
CA LYS A 225 6.39 -15.12 14.69
C LYS A 225 6.11 -15.41 13.21
N GLN A 226 7.15 -15.71 12.43
CA GLN A 226 7.07 -15.81 10.96
C GLN A 226 6.24 -17.02 10.44
N ASP A 227 6.04 -18.03 11.28
CA ASP A 227 5.16 -19.18 11.00
C ASP A 227 3.69 -18.94 11.41
N LEU A 228 3.35 -17.73 11.88
CA LEU A 228 1.99 -17.39 12.27
C LEU A 228 1.01 -17.59 11.11
N ARG A 229 -0.12 -18.22 11.43
CA ARG A 229 -1.23 -18.38 10.50
C ARG A 229 -2.46 -17.68 11.03
N CYS A 230 -3.29 -17.23 10.10
CA CYS A 230 -4.60 -16.68 10.40
C CYS A 230 -5.69 -17.47 9.67
N GLN A 231 -6.90 -17.40 10.20
CA GLN A 231 -8.13 -17.98 9.67
C GLN A 231 -9.18 -16.88 9.59
N ILE A 232 -9.99 -16.90 8.53
CA ILE A 232 -11.07 -15.96 8.31
C ILE A 232 -12.38 -16.70 8.50
N LEU A 233 -13.30 -16.10 9.24
CA LEU A 233 -14.64 -16.64 9.48
C LEU A 233 -15.70 -15.84 8.72
N ASP A 234 -16.71 -16.56 8.19
CA ASP A 234 -17.90 -15.97 7.60
C ASP A 234 -18.87 -15.43 8.67
N ASN A 235 -19.99 -14.81 8.27
CA ASN A 235 -21.03 -14.34 9.20
C ASN A 235 -21.65 -15.44 10.08
N ASN A 236 -21.50 -16.71 9.72
CA ASN A 236 -21.95 -17.87 10.47
C ASN A 236 -20.81 -18.51 11.29
N ARG A 237 -19.68 -17.82 11.45
CA ARG A 237 -18.46 -18.29 12.13
C ARG A 237 -17.83 -19.54 11.49
N ARG A 238 -18.08 -19.80 10.21
CA ARG A 238 -17.47 -20.92 9.49
C ARG A 238 -16.17 -20.47 8.81
N PRO A 239 -15.09 -21.28 8.85
CA PRO A 239 -13.86 -20.96 8.15
C PRO A 239 -14.05 -20.81 6.65
N ILE A 240 -13.49 -19.74 6.08
CA ILE A 240 -13.50 -19.49 4.63
C ILE A 240 -12.26 -20.12 4.01
N LYS A 241 -12.45 -20.92 2.94
CA LYS A 241 -11.35 -21.50 2.19
C LYS A 241 -10.67 -20.46 1.31
N VAL A 242 -9.34 -20.45 1.36
CA VAL A 242 -8.46 -19.61 0.57
C VAL A 242 -7.50 -20.46 -0.24
N LYS A 243 -7.02 -19.93 -1.36
CA LYS A 243 -6.16 -20.61 -2.32
C LYS A 243 -4.94 -19.75 -2.67
N ARG A 244 -3.76 -20.38 -2.77
CA ARG A 244 -2.54 -19.77 -3.32
C ARG A 244 -1.76 -20.81 -4.12
N GLY A 245 -1.73 -20.63 -5.45
CA GLY A 245 -1.24 -21.65 -6.36
C GLY A 245 -2.08 -22.93 -6.25
N ALA A 246 -1.44 -24.07 -6.05
CA ALA A 246 -2.11 -25.36 -5.83
C ALA A 246 -2.61 -25.55 -4.38
N ASN A 247 -2.19 -24.72 -3.42
CA ASN A 247 -2.57 -24.89 -2.02
C ASN A 247 -3.97 -24.32 -1.76
N VAL A 248 -4.85 -25.14 -1.19
CA VAL A 248 -6.17 -24.72 -0.68
C VAL A 248 -6.21 -25.03 0.81
N ASP A 249 -6.59 -24.06 1.63
CA ASP A 249 -6.54 -24.18 3.09
C ASP A 249 -7.64 -23.29 3.72
N THR A 250 -7.98 -23.54 4.99
CA THR A 250 -8.83 -22.65 5.81
C THR A 250 -8.00 -21.70 6.67
N THR A 251 -6.68 -21.92 6.72
CA THR A 251 -5.71 -21.04 7.36
C THR A 251 -4.69 -20.56 6.33
N PHE A 252 -4.12 -19.38 6.53
CA PHE A 252 -3.13 -18.80 5.63
C PHE A 252 -1.99 -18.14 6.41
N ALA A 253 -0.83 -18.11 5.77
CA ALA A 253 0.37 -17.45 6.27
C ALA A 253 0.91 -16.49 5.20
N ASP A 254 1.75 -15.55 5.61
CA ASP A 254 2.44 -14.62 4.72
C ASP A 254 3.34 -15.44 3.78
N GLY A 255 4.40 -16.05 4.32
CA GLY A 255 5.33 -16.88 3.56
C GLY A 255 5.98 -16.16 2.38
N GLY A 256 5.92 -14.82 2.30
CA GLY A 256 6.54 -14.00 1.26
C GLY A 256 6.03 -14.24 -0.17
N LYS A 257 4.90 -14.95 -0.34
CA LYS A 257 4.37 -15.36 -1.65
C LYS A 257 3.17 -14.53 -2.10
N GLY A 258 2.93 -13.38 -1.46
CA GLY A 258 1.82 -12.50 -1.78
C GLY A 258 0.44 -13.04 -1.37
N ALA A 259 -0.60 -12.48 -1.99
CA ALA A 259 -1.99 -12.67 -1.61
C ALA A 259 -2.51 -14.10 -1.80
N TRP A 260 -3.46 -14.47 -0.96
CA TRP A 260 -4.34 -15.62 -1.12
C TRP A 260 -5.66 -15.16 -1.77
N THR A 261 -6.26 -16.01 -2.59
CA THR A 261 -7.56 -15.77 -3.21
C THR A 261 -8.65 -16.52 -2.46
N PHE A 262 -9.81 -15.92 -2.21
CA PHE A 262 -10.94 -16.67 -1.69
C PHE A 262 -11.46 -17.66 -2.72
N LEU A 263 -11.74 -18.90 -2.31
CA LEU A 263 -12.25 -19.93 -3.21
C LEU A 263 -13.67 -19.59 -3.70
N GLU A 264 -14.47 -18.95 -2.84
CA GLU A 264 -15.83 -18.49 -3.16
C GLU A 264 -16.00 -17.00 -2.81
N PRO A 265 -15.48 -16.07 -3.65
CA PRO A 265 -15.49 -14.63 -3.33
C PRO A 265 -16.88 -14.06 -3.04
N LYS A 266 -17.91 -14.52 -3.77
CA LYS A 266 -19.31 -14.08 -3.57
C LYS A 266 -19.86 -14.40 -2.18
N LYS A 267 -19.31 -15.43 -1.50
CA LYS A 267 -19.69 -15.83 -0.14
C LYS A 267 -18.71 -15.32 0.92
N SER A 268 -17.68 -14.56 0.53
CA SER A 268 -16.59 -14.12 1.40
C SER A 268 -16.97 -12.86 2.18
N GLN A 269 -18.07 -12.97 2.94
CA GLN A 269 -18.47 -11.96 3.90
C GLN A 269 -17.74 -12.23 5.23
N VAL A 270 -16.70 -11.45 5.51
CA VAL A 270 -15.82 -11.65 6.66
C VAL A 270 -16.42 -11.03 7.91
N SER A 271 -16.62 -11.87 8.94
CA SER A 271 -17.09 -11.43 10.24
C SER A 271 -15.96 -11.27 11.26
N GLU A 272 -14.95 -12.14 11.17
CA GLU A 272 -13.86 -12.24 12.15
C GLU A 272 -12.60 -12.80 11.50
N ILE A 273 -11.46 -12.30 11.95
CA ILE A 273 -10.12 -12.77 11.60
C ILE A 273 -9.48 -13.26 12.89
N ILE A 274 -8.98 -14.49 12.87
CA ILE A 274 -8.31 -15.13 14.02
C ILE A 274 -6.88 -15.44 13.61
N CYS A 275 -5.89 -14.98 14.36
CA CYS A 275 -4.49 -15.36 14.19
C CYS A 275 -4.04 -16.17 15.40
N ASP A 276 -3.51 -17.36 15.17
CA ASP A 276 -3.15 -18.30 16.23
C ASP A 276 -1.89 -19.08 15.85
N PRO A 277 -0.81 -19.02 16.65
CA PRO A 277 0.40 -19.83 16.43
C PRO A 277 0.16 -21.35 16.45
N ALA A 278 -0.95 -21.82 17.01
CA ALA A 278 -1.32 -23.24 17.04
C ALA A 278 -1.89 -23.74 15.71
N PHE A 279 -2.38 -22.84 14.84
CA PHE A 279 -2.90 -23.24 13.53
C PHE A 279 -1.81 -23.92 12.69
N LYS A 280 -2.19 -25.03 12.06
CA LYS A 280 -1.35 -25.79 11.14
C LYS A 280 -1.90 -25.69 9.73
N LYS A 281 -1.02 -25.90 8.75
CA LYS A 281 -1.45 -26.07 7.36
C LYS A 281 -2.38 -27.30 7.31
N ALA A 282 -3.51 -27.19 6.63
CA ALA A 282 -4.34 -28.36 6.36
C ALA A 282 -3.51 -29.40 5.59
N ALA A 283 -3.51 -30.64 6.07
CA ALA A 283 -2.81 -31.77 5.46
C ALA A 283 -3.43 -32.14 4.11
#